data_AF-A0A9P6YSH1-F1
#
_entry.id   AF-A0A9P6YSH1-F1
#
_cell.length_a   1.000
_cell.length_b   1.000
_cell.length_c   1.000
_cell.angle_alpha   90.00
_cell.angle_beta   90.00
_cell.angle_gamma   90.00
#
_symmetry.space_group_name_H-M   'P 1'
#
loop_
_entity.id
_entity.type
_entity.pdbx_description
1 polymer ?
#
loop_
_entity_poly.entity_id
_entity_poly.type
_entity_poly.pdbx_seq_one_letter_code
_entity_poly.pdbx_strand_id
1 'polypeptide(L)'
;MRRKSTFGALMVASIIGKKKCDHLQPHYIDVTVKHGSGVLMLWGCITSEGPGYACQIYNGTMNSELYQEILGTSLKDTMENCGLNWETSVFQHDNDPKHRSKSTTQWMKDSGMLYIDDWPSQSPDLNPIEHIWHHLKLKLSMYDNRVTSIHELWQRVENEWNSFTKEQCIKYIDSMPY
;
A
#
# COMPACT_ATOMS: atom_id res chain seq x y z
N MET A 1 -27.86 -4.97 13.74
CA MET A 1 -26.44 -5.18 14.07
C MET A 1 -25.62 -4.46 13.00
N ARG A 2 -25.14 -3.23 13.28
CA ARG A 2 -24.37 -2.44 12.30
C ARG A 2 -23.02 -3.13 12.11
N ARG A 3 -22.77 -3.70 10.94
CA ARG A 3 -21.41 -4.02 10.50
C ARG A 3 -20.64 -2.69 10.55
N LYS A 4 -19.67 -2.56 11.46
CA LYS A 4 -18.67 -1.51 11.32
C LYS A 4 -17.91 -1.89 10.06
N SER A 5 -18.00 -1.08 9.01
CA SER A 5 -17.25 -1.27 7.78
C SER A 5 -15.78 -1.05 8.13
N THR A 6 -15.05 -2.13 8.42
CA THR A 6 -13.61 -2.06 8.66
C THR A 6 -12.94 -1.66 7.35
N PHE A 7 -12.24 -0.53 7.35
CA PHE A 7 -11.56 -0.03 6.17
C PHE A 7 -10.08 -0.39 6.26
N GLY A 8 -9.72 -1.55 5.73
CA GLY A 8 -8.34 -2.01 5.71
C GLY A 8 -7.49 -1.29 4.67
N ALA A 9 -7.21 0.00 4.82
CA ALA A 9 -6.06 0.58 4.11
C ALA A 9 -4.80 0.25 4.92
N LEU A 10 -3.70 -0.16 4.29
CA LEU A 10 -2.36 -0.08 4.87
C LEU A 10 -1.38 0.18 3.75
N MET A 11 -0.23 0.79 4.07
CA MET A 11 0.87 1.09 3.16
C MET A 11 2.09 1.58 3.92
N VAL A 12 3.34 1.48 3.45
CA VAL A 12 3.93 0.79 2.27
C VAL A 12 5.45 0.69 2.49
N ALA A 13 6.06 -0.38 1.99
CA ALA A 13 7.37 -0.35 1.31
C ALA A 13 7.59 -1.64 0.51
N SER A 14 7.89 -1.53 -0.79
CA SER A 14 8.65 -2.57 -1.50
C SER A 14 9.52 -1.92 -2.56
N ILE A 15 10.81 -1.89 -2.25
CA ILE A 15 11.91 -1.59 -3.15
C ILE A 15 11.94 -2.68 -4.23
N ILE A 16 11.76 -2.33 -5.49
CA ILE A 16 12.04 -3.23 -6.62
C ILE A 16 13.35 -2.77 -7.29
N GLY A 17 14.52 -3.26 -6.83
CA GLY A 17 15.85 -3.00 -7.40
C GLY A 17 17.04 -3.27 -6.44
N LYS A 18 18.19 -3.76 -6.94
CA LYS A 18 19.20 -4.61 -6.24
C LYS A 18 20.41 -3.92 -5.56
N LYS A 19 20.98 -4.54 -4.49
CA LYS A 19 22.44 -4.80 -4.28
C LYS A 19 22.72 -5.99 -3.31
N LYS A 20 23.95 -6.55 -3.42
CA LYS A 20 24.47 -7.93 -3.12
C LYS A 20 24.31 -8.53 -1.69
N CYS A 21 24.17 -9.88 -1.65
CA CYS A 21 24.60 -10.91 -0.66
C CYS A 21 25.11 -10.44 0.72
N ASP A 22 24.74 -11.01 1.88
CA ASP A 22 24.31 -12.36 2.24
C ASP A 22 23.43 -12.34 3.51
N HIS A 23 22.74 -13.47 3.75
CA HIS A 23 21.94 -13.84 4.94
C HIS A 23 20.46 -13.41 4.96
N LEU A 24 19.62 -14.40 4.64
CA LEU A 24 18.20 -14.61 4.99
C LEU A 24 17.49 -13.44 5.73
N GLN A 25 16.69 -12.68 4.98
CA GLN A 25 15.64 -11.76 5.47
C GLN A 25 14.40 -11.92 4.56
N PRO A 26 13.17 -11.85 5.08
CA PRO A 26 11.99 -12.22 4.33
C PRO A 26 11.58 -11.13 3.31
N HIS A 27 11.20 -11.58 2.10
CA HIS A 27 10.43 -10.85 1.07
C HIS A 27 11.12 -9.94 0.03
N TYR A 28 12.10 -10.47 -0.72
CA TYR A 28 12.58 -9.83 -1.96
C TYR A 28 12.10 -10.56 -3.23
N ILE A 29 11.65 -9.82 -4.25
CA ILE A 29 11.51 -10.31 -5.63
C ILE A 29 12.40 -9.48 -6.56
N ASP A 30 13.13 -10.19 -7.42
CA ASP A 30 14.16 -9.67 -8.32
C ASP A 30 13.54 -9.45 -9.72
N VAL A 31 13.27 -8.21 -10.13
CA VAL A 31 12.87 -7.88 -11.51
C VAL A 31 13.99 -7.07 -12.16
N THR A 32 14.63 -7.62 -13.19
CA THR A 32 15.78 -7.00 -13.86
C THR A 32 15.33 -6.20 -15.09
N VAL A 33 15.59 -4.89 -15.10
CA VAL A 33 15.46 -4.02 -16.29
C VAL A 33 16.69 -4.12 -17.21
N LYS A 34 16.50 -4.09 -18.54
CA LYS A 34 17.58 -4.29 -19.54
C LYS A 34 18.61 -3.14 -19.59
N HIS A 35 18.27 -1.92 -19.16
CA HIS A 35 19.21 -0.78 -19.12
C HIS A 35 18.90 0.15 -17.95
N GLY A 36 19.79 0.21 -16.95
CA GLY A 36 19.73 1.16 -15.83
C GLY A 36 19.06 0.62 -14.56
N SER A 37 19.63 0.92 -13.40
CA SER A 37 19.08 0.56 -12.08
C SER A 37 17.99 1.55 -11.65
N GLY A 38 16.73 1.18 -11.82
CA GLY A 38 15.60 1.96 -11.30
C GLY A 38 14.92 1.21 -10.15
N VAL A 39 14.55 1.93 -9.09
CA VAL A 39 13.68 1.43 -8.01
C VAL A 39 12.31 2.07 -8.18
N LEU A 40 11.26 1.26 -8.29
CA LEU A 40 9.88 1.75 -8.18
C LEU A 40 9.46 1.70 -6.71
N MET A 41 9.05 2.85 -6.17
CA MET A 41 8.39 2.95 -4.87
C MET A 41 6.93 3.33 -5.13
N LEU A 42 6.00 2.66 -4.46
CA LEU A 42 4.55 2.75 -4.71
C LEU A 42 3.83 2.83 -3.37
N TRP A 43 2.79 3.65 -3.29
CA TRP A 43 1.76 3.71 -2.25
C TRP A 43 0.43 3.26 -2.92
N GLY A 44 -0.25 2.16 -2.56
CA GLY A 44 -1.71 2.02 -2.81
C GLY A 44 -2.50 1.41 -1.64
N CYS A 45 -3.79 1.76 -1.46
CA CYS A 45 -4.65 1.25 -0.37
C CYS A 45 -5.68 0.24 -0.88
N ILE A 46 -6.28 -0.53 0.03
CA ILE A 46 -7.40 -1.43 -0.30
C ILE A 46 -8.59 -1.12 0.58
N THR A 47 -9.77 -1.48 0.10
CA THR A 47 -11.03 -1.17 0.75
C THR A 47 -11.97 -2.36 0.64
N SER A 48 -13.06 -2.36 1.39
CA SER A 48 -14.13 -3.35 1.20
C SER A 48 -14.81 -3.24 -0.17
N GLU A 49 -14.57 -2.18 -0.93
CA GLU A 49 -15.12 -1.94 -2.27
C GLU A 49 -14.13 -2.28 -3.40
N GLY A 50 -12.87 -2.64 -3.06
CA GLY A 50 -11.82 -2.95 -4.04
C GLY A 50 -10.51 -2.20 -3.78
N PRO A 51 -9.54 -2.30 -4.71
CA PRO A 51 -8.30 -1.54 -4.64
C PRO A 51 -8.60 -0.04 -4.75
N GLY A 52 -7.96 0.75 -3.89
CA GLY A 52 -7.96 2.20 -4.00
C GLY A 52 -6.92 2.70 -4.99
N TYR A 53 -6.68 4.00 -5.00
CA TYR A 53 -5.66 4.60 -5.86
C TYR A 53 -4.25 4.14 -5.49
N ALA A 54 -3.44 3.92 -6.54
CA ALA A 54 -2.02 3.63 -6.47
C ALA A 54 -1.20 4.85 -6.94
N CYS A 55 -0.16 5.21 -6.19
CA CYS A 55 0.67 6.40 -6.36
C CYS A 55 2.14 6.01 -6.46
N GLN A 56 2.78 6.39 -7.56
CA GLN A 56 4.22 6.27 -7.71
C GLN A 56 4.95 7.33 -6.87
N ILE A 57 5.97 6.91 -6.12
CA ILE A 57 6.84 7.81 -5.35
C ILE A 57 8.15 8.00 -6.13
N TYR A 58 8.34 9.19 -6.71
CA TYR A 58 9.45 9.46 -7.64
C TYR A 58 10.80 9.70 -6.97
N ASN A 59 10.82 10.28 -5.76
CA ASN A 59 12.07 10.70 -5.11
C ASN A 59 12.73 9.59 -4.27
N GLY A 60 12.24 8.35 -4.37
CA GLY A 60 12.82 7.18 -3.71
C GLY A 60 12.76 7.18 -2.18
N THR A 61 12.16 8.21 -1.57
CA THR A 61 11.91 8.28 -0.13
C THR A 61 10.58 8.96 0.09
N MET A 62 9.76 8.39 0.98
CA MET A 62 8.54 9.01 1.48
C MET A 62 8.84 9.58 2.87
N ASN A 63 8.57 10.86 3.09
CA ASN A 63 8.64 11.51 4.41
C ASN A 63 7.22 11.71 4.97
N SER A 64 7.11 12.27 6.18
CA SER A 64 5.82 12.51 6.82
C SER A 64 4.92 13.48 6.03
N GLU A 65 5.49 14.52 5.44
CA GLU A 65 4.75 15.54 4.67
C GLU A 65 4.15 14.95 3.40
N LEU A 66 4.96 14.23 2.61
CA LEU A 66 4.47 13.53 1.42
C LEU A 66 3.43 12.47 1.79
N TYR A 67 3.62 11.77 2.91
CA TYR A 67 2.60 10.82 3.38
C TYR A 67 1.27 11.53 3.69
N GLN A 68 1.30 12.67 4.39
CA GLN A 68 0.09 13.47 4.66
C GLN A 68 -0.56 13.98 3.38
N GLU A 69 0.23 14.42 2.38
CA GLU A 69 -0.28 14.82 1.07
C GLU A 69 -1.01 13.67 0.38
N ILE A 70 -0.43 12.46 0.41
CA ILE A 70 -1.05 11.28 -0.18
C ILE A 70 -2.35 10.90 0.56
N LEU A 71 -2.39 11.02 1.89
CA LEU A 71 -3.63 10.82 2.66
C LEU A 71 -4.69 11.88 2.30
N GLY A 72 -4.28 13.14 2.15
CA GLY A 72 -5.18 14.26 1.82
C GLY A 72 -5.68 14.26 0.38
N THR A 73 -5.07 13.47 -0.50
CA THR A 73 -5.40 13.37 -1.93
C THR A 73 -5.87 11.96 -2.28
N SER A 74 -4.94 11.05 -2.51
CA SER A 74 -5.23 9.72 -3.08
C SER A 74 -6.08 8.85 -2.17
N LEU A 75 -5.86 8.91 -0.86
CA LEU A 75 -6.75 8.21 0.08
C LEU A 75 -8.14 8.85 0.13
N LYS A 76 -8.19 10.18 0.18
CA LYS A 76 -9.45 10.93 0.20
C LYS A 76 -10.29 10.64 -1.04
N ASP A 77 -9.70 10.72 -2.23
CA ASP A 77 -10.37 10.45 -3.50
C ASP A 77 -10.82 8.97 -3.56
N THR A 78 -10.01 8.04 -3.03
CA THR A 78 -10.43 6.63 -2.90
C THR A 78 -11.68 6.52 -2.03
N MET A 79 -11.71 7.18 -0.88
CA MET A 79 -12.85 7.11 0.03
C MET A 79 -14.11 7.69 -0.59
N GLU A 80 -14.00 8.83 -1.27
CA GLU A 80 -15.12 9.46 -1.97
C GLU A 80 -15.67 8.53 -3.07
N ASN A 81 -14.80 7.94 -3.89
CA ASN A 81 -15.20 7.03 -4.96
C ASN A 81 -15.81 5.71 -4.45
N CYS A 82 -15.35 5.22 -3.30
CA CYS A 82 -15.92 4.04 -2.68
C CYS A 82 -17.17 4.34 -1.83
N GLY A 83 -17.63 5.59 -1.74
CA GLY A 83 -18.78 5.99 -0.93
C GLY A 83 -18.53 5.83 0.58
N LEU A 84 -17.28 6.00 1.00
CA LEU A 84 -16.81 5.83 2.37
C LEU A 84 -16.61 7.19 3.05
N ASN A 85 -16.64 7.18 4.39
CA ASN A 85 -16.57 8.41 5.17
C ASN A 85 -15.60 8.26 6.35
N TRP A 86 -14.75 9.27 6.56
CA TRP A 86 -13.72 9.34 7.61
C TRP A 86 -14.22 9.11 9.03
N GLU A 87 -15.49 9.43 9.32
CA GLU A 87 -16.13 9.28 10.63
C GLU A 87 -16.66 7.86 10.87
N THR A 88 -16.74 7.03 9.82
CA THR A 88 -17.36 5.69 9.89
C THR A 88 -16.44 4.58 9.40
N SER A 89 -15.38 4.95 8.67
CA SER A 89 -14.34 4.07 8.16
C SER A 89 -13.10 4.22 9.04
N VAL A 90 -12.62 3.10 9.57
CA VAL A 90 -11.40 3.09 10.39
C VAL A 90 -10.19 2.83 9.50
N PHE A 91 -9.28 3.78 9.42
CA PHE A 91 -8.00 3.66 8.71
C PHE A 91 -6.98 2.84 9.50
N GLN A 92 -6.32 1.90 8.86
CA GLN A 92 -5.20 1.15 9.45
C GLN A 92 -3.89 1.68 8.83
N HIS A 93 -2.79 1.68 9.56
CA HIS A 93 -1.45 1.89 8.98
C HIS A 93 -0.36 1.19 9.81
N ASP A 94 0.81 0.95 9.23
CA ASP A 94 1.92 0.35 9.99
C ASP A 94 2.53 1.36 10.97
N ASN A 95 3.42 0.87 11.83
CA ASN A 95 4.15 1.68 12.79
C ASN A 95 5.42 2.32 12.22
N ASP A 96 5.51 2.54 10.90
CA ASP A 96 6.66 3.25 10.34
C ASP A 96 6.80 4.64 10.99
N PRO A 97 8.02 5.06 11.37
CA PRO A 97 8.26 6.34 12.04
C PRO A 97 7.58 7.55 11.40
N LYS A 98 7.45 7.60 10.07
CA LYS A 98 6.80 8.72 9.38
C LYS A 98 5.29 8.73 9.54
N HIS A 99 4.67 7.55 9.60
CA HIS A 99 3.22 7.39 9.79
C HIS A 99 2.83 7.72 11.24
N ARG A 100 3.70 7.36 12.19
CA ARG A 100 3.52 7.62 13.63
C ARG A 100 4.15 8.93 14.11
N SER A 101 4.70 9.73 13.21
CA SER A 101 5.30 11.00 13.58
C SER A 101 4.27 11.93 14.23
N LYS A 102 4.73 12.83 15.13
CA LYS A 102 3.84 13.82 15.76
C LYS A 102 3.09 14.68 14.74
N SER A 103 3.77 15.03 13.65
CA SER A 103 3.17 15.79 12.54
C SER A 103 2.04 15.00 11.87
N THR A 104 2.28 13.75 11.49
CA THR A 104 1.27 12.92 10.83
C THR A 104 0.09 12.62 11.75
N THR A 105 0.36 12.20 12.99
CA THR A 105 -0.71 11.91 13.96
C THR A 105 -1.57 13.13 14.29
N GLN A 106 -0.98 14.33 14.34
CA GLN A 106 -1.75 15.57 14.50
C GLN A 106 -2.59 15.86 13.25
N TRP A 107 -2.02 15.75 12.05
CA TRP A 107 -2.74 15.94 10.79
C TRP A 107 -3.96 15.01 10.66
N MET A 108 -3.80 13.73 11.03
CA MET A 108 -4.90 12.74 11.00
C MET A 108 -6.03 13.13 11.95
N LYS A 109 -5.70 13.62 13.16
CA LYS A 109 -6.68 14.12 14.14
C LYS A 109 -7.40 15.37 13.65
N ASP A 110 -6.66 16.34 13.11
CA ASP A 110 -7.23 17.59 12.61
C ASP A 110 -8.13 17.35 11.39
N SER A 111 -7.85 16.30 10.61
CA SER A 111 -8.67 15.87 9.46
C SER A 111 -9.90 15.06 9.85
N GLY A 112 -10.09 14.75 11.15
CA GLY A 112 -11.22 13.96 11.64
C GLY A 112 -11.16 12.48 11.25
N MET A 113 -9.99 11.96 10.86
CA MET A 113 -9.84 10.57 10.45
C MET A 113 -9.88 9.63 11.66
N LEU A 114 -10.75 8.62 11.61
CA LEU A 114 -10.65 7.49 12.52
C LEU A 114 -9.52 6.57 12.06
N TYR A 115 -8.56 6.29 12.95
CA TYR A 115 -7.46 5.37 12.65
C TYR A 115 -7.07 4.50 13.84
N ILE A 116 -6.35 3.39 13.58
CA ILE A 116 -5.85 2.48 14.62
C ILE A 116 -4.49 2.98 15.13
N ASP A 117 -4.46 3.48 16.37
CA ASP A 117 -3.26 4.06 17.00
C ASP A 117 -2.41 3.04 17.76
N ASP A 118 -2.95 1.86 18.11
CA ASP A 118 -2.27 0.84 18.93
C ASP A 118 -1.88 -0.41 18.14
N TRP A 119 -1.68 -0.28 16.82
CA TRP A 119 -1.25 -1.39 15.97
C TRP A 119 0.01 -2.07 16.53
N PRO A 120 0.05 -3.41 16.66
CA PRO A 120 1.22 -4.09 17.20
C PRO A 120 2.43 -3.93 16.28
N SER A 121 3.57 -3.55 16.87
CA SER A 121 4.84 -3.44 16.15
C SER A 121 5.26 -4.77 15.54
N GLN A 122 5.87 -4.73 14.34
CA GLN A 122 6.44 -5.90 13.66
C GLN A 122 5.46 -7.04 13.38
N SER A 123 4.20 -6.72 13.07
CA SER A 123 3.19 -7.70 12.69
C SER A 123 2.79 -7.56 11.21
N PRO A 124 3.69 -7.87 10.26
CA PRO A 124 3.34 -7.85 8.84
C PRO A 124 2.23 -8.86 8.51
N ASP A 125 2.15 -9.97 9.26
CA ASP A 125 1.10 -10.98 9.13
C ASP A 125 -0.30 -10.47 9.47
N LEU A 126 -0.40 -9.32 10.15
CA LEU A 126 -1.67 -8.69 10.51
C LEU A 126 -2.09 -7.60 9.51
N ASN A 127 -1.33 -7.42 8.44
CA ASN A 127 -1.62 -6.43 7.44
C ASN A 127 -2.25 -7.06 6.17
N PRO A 128 -3.56 -6.83 5.90
CA PRO A 128 -4.25 -7.49 4.79
C PRO A 128 -3.66 -7.11 3.43
N ILE A 129 -3.01 -5.94 3.29
CA ILE A 129 -2.45 -5.52 2.00
C ILE A 129 -1.15 -6.26 1.64
N GLU A 130 -0.45 -6.88 2.61
CA GLU A 130 0.76 -7.66 2.29
C GLU A 130 0.44 -8.82 1.35
N HIS A 131 -0.76 -9.39 1.47
CA HIS A 131 -1.23 -10.41 0.54
C HIS A 131 -1.42 -9.86 -0.87
N ILE A 132 -1.92 -8.63 -1.01
CA ILE A 132 -2.04 -7.96 -2.31
C ILE A 132 -0.67 -7.62 -2.87
N TRP A 133 0.28 -7.16 -2.06
CA TRP A 133 1.65 -6.93 -2.50
C TRP A 133 2.32 -8.21 -3.00
N HIS A 134 2.13 -9.32 -2.29
CA HIS A 134 2.63 -10.62 -2.71
C HIS A 134 1.98 -11.08 -4.03
N HIS A 135 0.67 -10.94 -4.18
CA HIS A 135 -0.03 -11.34 -5.39
C HIS A 135 0.33 -10.45 -6.59
N LEU A 136 0.46 -9.13 -6.39
CA LEU A 136 0.91 -8.19 -7.41
C LEU A 136 2.30 -8.59 -7.93
N LYS A 137 3.20 -8.89 -7.00
CA LYS A 137 4.54 -9.41 -7.26
C LYS A 137 4.54 -10.70 -8.10
N LEU A 138 3.64 -11.64 -7.81
CA LEU A 138 3.46 -12.87 -8.60
C LEU A 138 2.92 -12.58 -10.01
N LYS A 139 1.92 -11.69 -10.13
CA LYS A 139 1.37 -11.29 -11.43
C LYS A 139 2.46 -10.65 -12.31
N LEU A 140 3.28 -9.78 -11.74
CA LEU A 140 4.40 -9.14 -12.45
C LEU A 140 5.48 -10.13 -12.88
N SER A 141 5.72 -11.21 -12.12
CA SER A 141 6.72 -12.23 -12.48
C SER A 141 6.26 -13.16 -13.61
N MET A 142 4.96 -13.21 -13.91
CA MET A 142 4.39 -13.97 -15.02
C MET A 142 4.56 -13.30 -16.39
N TYR A 143 5.02 -12.05 -16.46
CA TYR A 143 5.26 -11.38 -17.73
C TYR A 143 6.50 -11.96 -18.43
N ASP A 144 6.33 -12.44 -19.67
CA ASP A 144 7.41 -13.04 -20.46
C ASP A 144 8.55 -12.06 -20.78
N ASN A 145 8.21 -10.77 -20.96
CA ASN A 145 9.16 -9.74 -21.35
C ASN A 145 9.70 -8.98 -20.14
N ARG A 146 11.02 -8.84 -20.05
CA ARG A 146 11.66 -7.95 -19.07
C ARG A 146 11.25 -6.50 -19.35
N VAL A 147 10.92 -5.78 -18.28
CA VAL A 147 10.71 -4.33 -18.32
C VAL A 147 11.97 -3.63 -18.82
N THR A 148 11.79 -2.56 -19.58
CA THR A 148 12.87 -1.77 -20.18
C THR A 148 13.01 -0.37 -19.56
N SER A 149 11.97 0.09 -18.85
CA SER A 149 11.96 1.38 -18.15
C SER A 149 11.10 1.32 -16.88
N ILE A 150 11.31 2.31 -15.99
CA ILE A 150 10.44 2.49 -14.81
C ILE A 150 9.01 2.86 -15.20
N HIS A 151 8.84 3.62 -16.28
CA HIS A 151 7.51 3.95 -16.79
C HIS A 151 6.74 2.69 -17.21
N GLU A 152 7.40 1.79 -17.96
CA GLU A 152 6.79 0.50 -18.34
C GLU A 152 6.47 -0.36 -17.10
N LEU A 153 7.37 -0.38 -16.11
CA LEU A 153 7.12 -1.08 -14.86
C LEU A 153 5.92 -0.50 -14.11
N TRP A 154 5.79 0.82 -14.06
CA TRP A 154 4.63 1.50 -13.47
C TRP A 154 3.34 1.11 -14.18
N GLN A 155 3.31 1.12 -15.52
CA GLN A 155 2.12 0.74 -16.29
C GLN A 155 1.69 -0.70 -16.01
N ARG A 156 2.63 -1.64 -15.91
CA ARG A 156 2.30 -3.03 -15.54
C ARG A 156 1.76 -3.13 -14.12
N VAL A 157 2.38 -2.42 -13.18
CA VAL A 157 1.93 -2.35 -11.79
C VAL A 157 0.51 -1.79 -11.71
N GLU A 158 0.24 -0.69 -12.39
CA GLU A 158 -1.07 -0.04 -12.41
C GLU A 158 -2.14 -0.95 -13.04
N ASN A 159 -1.83 -1.62 -14.14
CA ASN A 159 -2.73 -2.58 -14.78
C ASN A 159 -3.07 -3.76 -13.86
N GLU A 160 -2.05 -4.37 -13.23
CA GLU A 160 -2.27 -5.50 -12.34
C GLU A 160 -2.95 -5.10 -11.03
N TRP A 161 -2.62 -3.93 -10.50
CA TRP A 161 -3.26 -3.35 -9.32
C TRP A 161 -4.76 -3.15 -9.54
N ASN A 162 -5.13 -2.53 -10.65
CA ASN A 162 -6.52 -2.30 -11.01
C ASN A 162 -7.27 -3.58 -11.42
N SER A 163 -6.56 -4.72 -11.59
CA SER A 163 -7.19 -6.01 -11.84
C SER A 163 -7.69 -6.71 -10.57
N PHE A 164 -7.32 -6.23 -9.37
CA PHE A 164 -7.81 -6.78 -8.12
C PHE A 164 -9.30 -6.49 -7.95
N THR A 165 -10.06 -7.52 -7.60
CA THR A 165 -11.50 -7.46 -7.41
C THR A 165 -11.87 -7.09 -5.98
N LYS A 166 -13.08 -6.56 -5.80
CA LYS A 166 -13.69 -6.33 -4.49
C LYS A 166 -13.68 -7.58 -3.62
N GLU A 167 -14.01 -8.73 -4.19
CA GLU A 167 -14.07 -10.02 -3.50
C GLU A 167 -12.69 -10.44 -2.97
N GLN A 168 -11.63 -10.19 -3.74
CA GLN A 168 -10.26 -10.43 -3.29
C GLN A 168 -9.89 -9.51 -2.13
N CYS A 169 -10.18 -8.20 -2.24
CA CYS A 169 -9.90 -7.24 -1.17
C CYS A 169 -10.63 -7.59 0.13
N ILE A 170 -11.92 -7.91 0.06
CA ILE A 170 -12.71 -8.36 1.22
C ILE A 170 -12.09 -9.61 1.84
N LYS A 171 -11.75 -10.62 1.02
CA LYS A 171 -11.15 -11.85 1.52
C LYS A 171 -9.86 -11.60 2.31
N TYR A 172 -9.02 -10.66 1.86
CA TYR A 172 -7.80 -10.31 2.59
C TYR A 172 -8.11 -9.54 3.88
N ILE A 173 -9.04 -8.59 3.85
CA ILE A 173 -9.48 -7.84 5.04
C ILE A 173 -10.04 -8.81 6.11
N ASP A 174 -10.90 -9.74 5.70
CA ASP A 174 -11.55 -10.72 6.59
C ASP A 174 -10.60 -11.82 7.08
N SER A 175 -9.43 -11.99 6.44
CA SER A 175 -8.45 -13.01 6.83
C SER A 175 -7.61 -12.62 8.06
N MET A 176 -7.73 -11.38 8.52
CA MET A 176 -6.99 -10.88 9.67
C MET A 176 -7.63 -11.37 10.98
N PRO A 177 -6.84 -11.93 11.91
CA PRO A 177 -7.36 -12.40 13.19
C PRO A 177 -7.83 -11.20 14.05
N TYR A 178 -8.99 -11.36 14.68
CA TYR A 178 -9.55 -10.43 15.66
C TYR A 178 -8.95 -10.66 17.06
#